data_AF-A0A4W6EY86-F1
#
_entry.id   AF-A0A4W6EY86-F1
#
_cell.length_a   1.000
_cell.length_b   1.000
_cell.length_c   1.000
_cell.angle_alpha   90.00
_cell.angle_beta   90.00
_cell.angle_gamma   90.00
#
_symmetry.space_group_name_H-M   'P 1'
#
loop_
_entity.id
_entity.type
_entity.pdbx_description
1 polymer ?
#
loop_
_entity_poly.entity_id
_entity_poly.type
_entity_poly.pdbx_seq_one_letter_code
_entity_poly.pdbx_strand_id
1 'polypeptide(L)' 'IFKQDNAAVHNARLTKDFFQENNVTLLGHPACSPDLNPIENFWGWMAREVYKNGR' A
#
# COMPACT_ATOMS: atom_id res chain seq x y z
N ILE A 1 5.94 1.63 11.94
CA ILE A 1 5.59 2.61 10.88
C ILE A 1 4.83 1.86 9.80
N PHE A 2 3.62 2.31 9.46
CA PHE A 2 2.73 1.71 8.45
C PHE A 2 2.83 2.48 7.13
N LYS A 3 2.77 1.77 6.01
CA LYS A 3 2.86 2.37 4.66
C LYS A 3 1.60 2.00 3.88
N GLN A 4 0.99 3.02 3.27
CA GLN A 4 -0.12 2.90 2.33
C GLN A 4 0.07 3.95 1.24
N ASP A 5 -0.61 3.78 0.11
CA ASP A 5 -0.67 4.81 -0.91
C ASP A 5 -1.59 5.97 -0.49
N ASN A 6 -1.74 6.96 -1.37
CA ASN A 6 -2.56 8.13 -1.11
C ASN A 6 -4.00 8.02 -1.64
N ALA A 7 -4.52 6.81 -1.90
CA ALA A 7 -5.90 6.69 -2.41
C ALA A 7 -6.89 7.40 -1.47
N ALA A 8 -7.99 7.90 -2.05
CA ALA A 8 -8.95 8.73 -1.31
C ALA A 8 -9.50 8.02 -0.05
N VAL A 9 -9.71 6.71 -0.11
CA VAL A 9 -10.17 5.89 1.03
C VAL A 9 -9.14 5.81 2.16
N HIS A 10 -7.84 5.80 1.85
CA HIS A 10 -6.76 5.81 2.82
C HIS A 10 -6.56 7.18 3.48
N ASN A 11 -7.01 8.24 2.80
CA ASN A 11 -6.95 9.62 3.27
C ASN A 11 -8.27 10.14 3.87
N ALA A 12 -9.33 9.32 3.87
CA ALA A 12 -10.61 9.66 4.47
C ALA A 12 -10.46 9.93 5.97
N ARG A 13 -11.33 10.81 6.51
CA ARG A 13 -11.30 11.20 7.92
C ARG A 13 -11.33 9.98 8.85
N LEU A 14 -12.29 9.08 8.68
CA LEU A 14 -12.42 7.90 9.55
C LEU A 14 -11.17 7.01 9.53
N THR A 15 -10.53 6.87 8.37
CA THR A 15 -9.29 6.10 8.24
C THR A 15 -8.13 6.77 8.99
N LYS A 16 -8.02 8.11 8.92
CA LYS A 16 -7.02 8.87 9.67
C LYS A 16 -7.27 8.82 11.18
N ASP A 17 -8.52 8.98 11.60
CA ASP A 17 -8.95 8.93 12.99
C ASP A 17 -8.60 7.55 13.59
N PHE A 18 -8.88 6.45 12.85
CA PHE A 18 -8.48 5.09 13.25
C PHE A 18 -6.97 4.97 13.51
N PHE A 19 -6.12 5.49 12.61
CA PHE A 19 -4.67 5.41 12.81
C PHE A 19 -4.20 6.24 14.01
N GLN A 20 -4.80 7.40 14.25
CA GLN A 20 -4.49 8.23 15.42
C GLN A 20 -4.89 7.53 16.73
N GLU A 21 -6.12 7.02 16.82
CA GLU A 21 -6.64 6.30 17.99
C GLU A 21 -5.82 5.05 18.33
N ASN A 22 -5.29 4.38 17.31
CA ASN A 22 -4.49 3.16 17.46
C ASN A 22 -2.97 3.43 17.54
N ASN A 23 -2.54 4.69 17.63
CA ASN A 23 -1.11 5.08 17.70
C ASN A 23 -0.27 4.53 16.53
N VAL A 24 -0.86 4.44 15.33
CA VAL A 24 -0.19 3.95 14.13
C VAL A 24 0.47 5.12 13.40
N THR A 25 1.81 5.14 13.38
CA THR A 25 2.56 6.11 12.59
C THR A 25 2.51 5.76 11.10
N LEU A 26 1.97 6.67 10.29
CA LEU A 26 1.97 6.57 8.83
C LEU A 26 3.28 7.09 8.22
N LEU A 27 3.83 6.36 7.26
CA LEU A 27 4.90 6.83 6.39
C LEU A 27 4.28 7.56 5.19
N GLY A 28 4.73 8.79 4.93
CA GLY A 28 4.33 9.52 3.73
C GLY A 28 4.71 8.77 2.45
N HIS A 29 3.84 8.84 1.45
CA HIS A 29 4.07 8.27 0.12
C HIS A 29 3.92 9.37 -0.93
N PRO A 30 4.86 9.54 -1.87
CA PRO A 30 4.70 10.49 -2.96
C PRO A 30 3.65 10.01 -3.97
N ALA A 31 2.99 10.96 -4.63
CA ALA A 31 2.00 10.63 -5.66
C ALA A 31 2.66 9.88 -6.84
N CYS A 32 1.89 8.98 -7.47
CA CYS A 32 2.32 8.24 -8.67
C CYS A 32 3.66 7.51 -8.53
N SER A 33 4.01 7.03 -7.33
CA SER A 33 5.31 6.39 -7.05
C SER A 33 5.18 4.92 -6.62
N PRO A 34 4.60 4.05 -7.45
CA PRO A 34 4.39 2.64 -7.12
C PRO A 34 5.72 1.90 -6.87
N ASP A 35 6.80 2.33 -7.53
CA ASP A 35 8.16 1.80 -7.34
C ASP A 35 8.65 1.89 -5.90
N LEU A 36 8.16 2.87 -5.14
CA LEU A 36 8.50 3.02 -3.73
C LEU A 36 7.66 2.11 -2.83
N ASN A 37 6.59 1.48 -3.30
CA ASN A 37 5.73 0.62 -2.49
C ASN A 37 6.21 -0.85 -2.52
N PRO A 38 6.72 -1.40 -1.41
CA PRO A 38 7.27 -2.76 -1.42
C PRO A 38 6.25 -3.85 -1.81
N ILE A 39 4.95 -3.59 -1.64
CA ILE A 39 3.91 -4.54 -2.01
C ILE A 39 3.85 -4.81 -3.51
N GLU A 40 4.26 -3.85 -4.35
CA GLU A 40 4.29 -4.01 -5.81
C GLU A 40 5.27 -5.10 -6.23
N ASN A 41 6.42 -5.20 -5.55
CA ASN A 41 7.39 -6.27 -5.79
C ASN A 41 6.79 -7.65 -5.44
N PHE A 42 6.03 -7.71 -4.34
CA PHE A 42 5.39 -8.94 -3.90
C PHE A 42 4.28 -9.35 -4.87
N TRP A 43 3.45 -8.40 -5.32
CA TRP A 43 2.43 -8.64 -6.35
C TRP A 43 3.05 -9.09 -7.67
N GLY A 44 4.16 -8.49 -8.09
CA GLY A 44 4.90 -8.94 -9.26
C GLY A 44 5.41 -10.39 -9.11
N TRP A 45 5.90 -10.76 -7.93
CA TRP A 45 6.29 -12.15 -7.65
C TRP A 45 5.09 -13.10 -7.69
N MET A 46 3.99 -12.75 -7.02
CA MET A 46 2.77 -13.58 -7.04
C MET A 46 2.22 -13.74 -8.45
N ALA A 47 2.18 -12.68 -9.25
CA ALA A 47 1.75 -12.74 -10.64
C ALA A 47 2.62 -13.72 -11.43
N ARG A 48 3.95 -13.65 -11.30
CA ARG A 48 4.85 -14.63 -11.95
C ARG A 48 4.54 -16.06 -11.52
N GLU A 49 4.25 -16.29 -10.23
CA GLU A 49 3.88 -17.62 -9.74
C GLU A 49 2.52 -18.12 -10.27
N VAL A 50 1.53 -17.23 -10.39
CA VAL A 50 0.22 -17.56 -10.95
C VAL A 50 0.34 -17.90 -12.43
N TYR A 51 1.05 -17.07 -13.20
CA TYR A 51 1.17 -17.17 -14.66
C TYR A 51 2.31 -18.09 -15.13
N LYS A 52 3.04 -18.77 -14.24
CA LYS A 52 4.24 -19.55 -14.58
C LYS A 52 4.03 -20.64 -15.63
N ASN A 53 2.79 -21.13 -15.77
CA ASN A 53 2.41 -22.19 -16.70
C ASN A 53 1.59 -21.69 -17.91
N GLY A 54 1.61 -20.38 -18.21
CA GLY A 54 0.99 -19.84 -19.42
C GLY A 54 -0.53 -19.72 -19.40
N ARG A 55 -1.14 -19.56 -18.22
CA ARG A 55 -2.54 -19.15 -18.06
C ARG A 55 -2.65 -17.99 -17.10
#